data_AF-A0A2R6C9I9-F1
#
_entry.id   AF-A0A2R6C9I9-F1
#
_cell.length_a   1.000
_cell.length_b   1.000
_cell.length_c   1.000
_cell.angle_alpha   90.00
_cell.angle_beta   90.00
_cell.angle_gamma   90.00
#
_symmetry.space_group_name_H-M   'P 1'
#
loop_
_entity.id
_entity.type
_entity.pdbx_description
1 polymer ?
#
loop_
_entity_poly.entity_id
_entity_poly.type
_entity_poly.pdbx_seq_one_letter_code
_entity_poly.pdbx_strand_id
1 'polypeptide(L)'
;MFDWARDNLSALDHVGSTLHFEGYDASGVAELVRGTLTCLGLTHREEALSKDEGITYTFLSSLKADRPLFLWVTINDSGGSITVVEARVVHTTEDSAFADEFLTEFISQLQEPNT
;
A
#
# COMPACT_ATOMS: atom_id res chain seq x y z
N MET A 1 -7.81 13.10 -6.56
CA MET A 1 -8.47 12.15 -5.61
C MET A 1 -7.48 11.64 -4.58
N PHE A 2 -6.26 11.26 -4.98
CA PHE A 2 -5.18 10.97 -4.03
C PHE A 2 -4.82 12.19 -3.17
N ASP A 3 -4.91 13.42 -3.68
CA ASP A 3 -4.77 14.62 -2.85
C ASP A 3 -5.86 14.73 -1.77
N TRP A 4 -7.13 14.49 -2.13
CA TRP A 4 -8.21 14.42 -1.13
C TRP A 4 -7.93 13.33 -0.09
N ALA A 5 -7.50 12.14 -0.52
CA ALA A 5 -7.18 11.06 0.39
C ALA A 5 -6.00 11.45 1.30
N ARG A 6 -4.95 12.08 0.78
CA ARG A 6 -3.80 12.55 1.56
C ARG A 6 -4.23 13.59 2.62
N ASP A 7 -5.09 14.52 2.21
CA ASP A 7 -5.56 15.61 3.08
C ASP A 7 -6.56 15.13 4.14
N ASN A 8 -7.38 14.13 3.83
CA ASN A 8 -8.46 13.67 4.73
C ASN A 8 -8.09 12.44 5.56
N LEU A 9 -7.21 11.57 5.06
CA LEU A 9 -6.77 10.37 5.78
C LEU A 9 -5.62 10.65 6.76
N SER A 10 -4.90 11.77 6.61
CA SER A 10 -3.84 12.17 7.53
C SER A 10 -4.35 12.52 8.95
N ALA A 11 -5.64 12.81 9.09
CA ALA A 11 -6.29 13.10 10.36
C ALA A 11 -6.79 11.84 11.11
N LEU A 12 -6.71 10.67 10.49
CA LEU A 12 -7.17 9.40 11.06
C LEU A 12 -6.00 8.57 11.61
N ASP A 13 -6.32 7.66 12.54
CA ASP A 13 -5.37 6.67 13.05
C ASP A 13 -4.91 5.75 11.92
N HIS A 14 -3.69 5.24 12.04
CA HIS A 14 -3.21 4.21 11.13
C HIS A 14 -2.23 3.27 11.82
N VAL A 15 -2.20 2.03 11.32
CA VAL A 15 -1.08 1.11 11.47
C VAL A 15 -0.29 1.07 10.16
N GLY A 16 1.02 0.90 10.24
CA GLY A 16 1.89 0.98 9.07
C GLY A 16 3.07 0.03 9.15
N SER A 17 3.53 -0.40 7.97
CA SER A 17 4.70 -1.26 7.80
C SER A 17 5.52 -0.78 6.61
N THR A 18 6.84 -0.94 6.71
CA THR A 18 7.79 -0.61 5.65
C THR A 18 8.55 -1.87 5.25
N LEU A 19 8.55 -2.18 3.97
CA LEU A 19 9.23 -3.32 3.37
C LEU A 19 10.29 -2.83 2.39
N HIS A 20 11.42 -3.52 2.36
CA HIS A 20 12.51 -3.23 1.43
C HIS A 20 12.67 -4.41 0.47
N PHE A 21 12.60 -4.13 -0.82
CA PHE A 21 12.79 -5.11 -1.89
C PHE A 21 14.10 -4.82 -2.60
N GLU A 22 15.10 -5.66 -2.34
CA GLU A 22 16.41 -5.58 -3.02
C GLU A 22 16.33 -6.27 -4.38
N GLY A 23 16.84 -5.62 -5.42
CA GLY A 23 16.91 -6.21 -6.77
C GLY A 23 15.60 -6.19 -7.57
N TYR A 24 14.54 -5.61 -7.03
CA TYR A 24 13.30 -5.29 -7.76
C TYR A 24 13.21 -3.79 -8.00
N ASP A 25 12.80 -3.39 -9.20
CA ASP A 25 12.42 -2.00 -9.49
C ASP A 25 10.99 -1.70 -9.02
N ALA A 26 10.62 -0.41 -8.98
CA ALA A 26 9.29 0.01 -8.55
C ALA A 26 8.16 -0.63 -9.35
N SER A 27 8.36 -0.93 -10.64
CA SER A 27 7.31 -1.49 -11.50
C SER A 27 7.10 -2.97 -11.20
N GLY A 28 8.17 -3.73 -10.99
CA GLY A 28 8.11 -5.13 -10.57
C GLY A 28 7.44 -5.28 -9.20
N VAL A 29 7.78 -4.41 -8.25
CA VAL A 29 7.10 -4.40 -6.94
C VAL A 29 5.63 -3.96 -7.07
N ALA A 30 5.32 -3.03 -7.98
CA ALA A 30 3.93 -2.64 -8.27
C ALA A 30 3.10 -3.82 -8.79
N GLU A 31 3.66 -4.69 -9.65
CA GLU A 31 2.97 -5.91 -10.08
C GLU A 31 2.71 -6.87 -8.92
N LEU A 32 3.68 -7.04 -8.00
CA LEU A 32 3.48 -7.86 -6.79
C LEU A 32 2.33 -7.31 -5.95
N VAL A 33 2.30 -6.00 -5.71
CA VAL A 33 1.22 -5.35 -4.95
C VAL A 33 -0.13 -5.54 -5.66
N ARG A 34 -0.21 -5.36 -6.98
CA ARG A 34 -1.45 -5.62 -7.74
C ARG A 34 -1.91 -7.07 -7.61
N GLY A 35 -0.98 -8.02 -7.68
CA GLY A 35 -1.23 -9.44 -7.48
C GLY A 35 -1.83 -9.72 -6.10
N THR A 36 -1.17 -9.24 -5.04
CA THR A 36 -1.65 -9.40 -3.66
C THR A 36 -3.02 -8.77 -3.44
N LEU A 37 -3.25 -7.55 -3.93
CA LEU A 37 -4.56 -6.89 -3.84
C LEU A 37 -5.65 -7.71 -4.54
N THR A 38 -5.33 -8.31 -5.70
CA THR A 38 -6.25 -9.17 -6.46
C THR A 38 -6.55 -10.46 -5.69
N CYS A 39 -5.53 -11.11 -5.11
CA CYS A 39 -5.71 -12.31 -4.28
C CYS A 39 -6.61 -12.06 -3.07
N LEU A 40 -6.50 -10.87 -2.47
CA LEU A 40 -7.35 -10.42 -1.36
C LEU A 40 -8.74 -9.95 -1.80
N GLY A 41 -9.05 -9.99 -3.11
CA GLY A 41 -10.34 -9.56 -3.64
C GLY A 41 -10.57 -8.04 -3.55
N LEU A 42 -9.51 -7.25 -3.44
CA LEU A 42 -9.60 -5.80 -3.26
C LEU A 42 -9.61 -5.07 -4.60
N THR A 43 -10.65 -4.27 -4.80
CA THR A 43 -10.61 -3.22 -5.82
C THR A 43 -9.72 -2.09 -5.33
N HIS A 44 -8.82 -1.64 -6.20
CA HIS A 44 -7.90 -0.56 -5.88
C HIS A 44 -7.95 0.53 -6.95
N ARG A 45 -7.57 1.74 -6.54
CA ARG A 45 -7.12 2.79 -7.44
C ARG A 45 -5.61 2.86 -7.39
N GLU A 46 -5.03 3.21 -8.51
CA GLU A 46 -3.58 3.33 -8.66
C GLU A 46 -3.24 4.68 -9.28
N GLU A 47 -2.13 5.27 -8.80
CA GLU A 47 -1.49 6.43 -9.40
C GLU A 47 0.01 6.15 -9.54
N ALA A 48 0.57 6.47 -10.70
CA ALA A 48 2.00 6.40 -10.97
C ALA A 48 2.53 7.80 -11.28
N LEU A 49 3.50 8.26 -10.49
CA LEU A 49 4.12 9.58 -10.63
C LEU A 49 5.59 9.42 -10.97
N SER A 50 5.97 9.83 -12.17
CA SER A 50 7.36 9.94 -12.57
C SER A 50 8.04 11.10 -11.84
N LYS A 51 9.19 10.84 -11.25
CA LYS A 51 10.09 11.81 -10.62
C LYS A 51 11.44 11.76 -11.35
N ASP A 52 12.29 12.74 -11.08
CA ASP A 52 13.62 12.82 -11.70
C ASP A 52 14.48 11.57 -11.41
N GLU A 53 14.27 10.91 -10.27
CA GLU A 53 15.05 9.76 -9.80
C GLU A 53 14.33 8.40 -9.94
N GLY A 54 13.10 8.36 -10.45
CA GLY A 54 12.35 7.09 -10.52
C GLY A 54 10.84 7.26 -10.66
N ILE A 55 10.09 6.21 -10.37
CA ILE A 55 8.62 6.22 -10.37
C ILE A 55 8.12 5.91 -8.97
N THR A 56 7.20 6.73 -8.48
CA THR A 56 6.42 6.42 -7.28
C THR A 56 5.07 5.84 -7.71
N TYR A 57 4.75 4.64 -7.23
CA TYR A 57 3.39 4.08 -7.36
C TYR A 57 2.63 4.27 -6.06
N THR A 58 1.36 4.62 -6.13
CA THR A 58 0.46 4.71 -4.97
C THR A 58 -0.82 3.93 -5.24
N PHE A 59 -1.16 3.04 -4.33
CA PHE A 59 -2.39 2.25 -4.35
C PHE A 59 -3.29 2.67 -3.19
N LEU A 60 -4.59 2.77 -3.47
CA LEU A 60 -5.61 3.03 -2.46
C LEU A 60 -6.78 2.07 -2.65
N SER A 61 -7.07 1.29 -1.62
CA SER A 61 -8.20 0.36 -1.58
C SER A 61 -9.08 0.65 -0.38
N SER A 62 -10.39 0.65 -0.57
CA SER A 62 -11.34 0.64 0.55
C SER A 62 -11.50 -0.80 1.03
N LEU A 63 -11.29 -1.04 2.33
CA LEU A 63 -11.46 -2.37 2.92
C LEU A 63 -12.92 -2.61 3.32
N LYS A 64 -13.66 -1.54 3.60
CA LYS A 64 -15.10 -1.57 3.91
C LYS A 64 -15.78 -0.34 3.30
N ALA A 65 -16.93 -0.57 2.66
CA ALA A 65 -17.65 0.48 1.93
C ALA A 65 -18.39 1.49 2.84
N ASP A 66 -18.67 1.10 4.09
CA ASP A 66 -19.56 1.83 5.00
C ASP A 66 -18.83 2.67 6.06
N ARG A 67 -17.49 2.58 6.12
CA ARG A 67 -16.69 3.25 7.15
C ARG A 67 -15.32 3.65 6.60
N PRO A 68 -14.65 4.65 7.21
CA PRO A 68 -13.35 5.10 6.75
C PRO A 68 -12.26 4.11 7.16
N LEU A 69 -12.09 3.07 6.35
CA LEU A 69 -11.09 2.02 6.51
C LEU A 69 -10.45 1.71 5.15
N PHE A 70 -9.18 2.06 5.02
CA PHE A 70 -8.48 2.08 3.73
C PHE A 70 -7.10 1.48 3.84
N LEU A 71 -6.71 0.67 2.86
CA LEU A 71 -5.33 0.29 2.62
C LEU A 71 -4.70 1.32 1.67
N TRP A 72 -3.62 1.94 2.11
CA TRP A 72 -2.79 2.84 1.33
C TRP A 72 -1.40 2.22 1.18
N VAL A 73 -0.94 2.02 -0.05
CA VAL A 73 0.40 1.48 -0.32
C VAL A 73 1.16 2.45 -1.21
N THR A 74 2.38 2.82 -0.83
CA THR A 74 3.27 3.66 -1.63
C THR A 74 4.54 2.89 -1.93
N ILE A 75 4.94 2.86 -3.19
CA ILE A 75 6.18 2.24 -3.66
C ILE A 75 7.07 3.37 -4.13
N ASN A 76 8.24 3.51 -3.53
CA ASN A 76 9.22 4.50 -3.90
C ASN A 76 10.50 3.81 -4.35
N ASP A 77 10.90 4.12 -5.58
CA ASP A 77 12.23 3.87 -6.08
C ASP A 77 12.92 5.23 -6.21
N SER A 78 14.00 5.43 -5.45
CA SER A 78 14.83 6.63 -5.48
C SER A 78 16.07 6.44 -6.37
N GLY A 79 15.96 5.63 -7.42
CA GLY A 79 17.01 5.40 -8.41
C GLY A 79 18.15 4.54 -7.89
N GLY A 80 17.87 3.73 -6.86
CA GLY A 80 18.84 2.91 -6.14
C GLY A 80 18.60 1.41 -6.31
N SER A 81 19.39 0.60 -5.60
CA SER A 81 19.29 -0.88 -5.64
C SER A 81 18.12 -1.46 -4.84
N ILE A 82 17.39 -0.61 -4.10
CA ILE A 82 16.35 -1.00 -3.14
C ILE A 82 15.09 -0.21 -3.46
N THR A 83 14.00 -0.94 -3.69
CA THR A 83 12.65 -0.37 -3.75
C THR A 83 12.01 -0.44 -2.37
N VAL A 84 11.45 0.67 -1.90
CA VAL A 84 10.79 0.75 -0.58
C VAL A 84 9.28 0.75 -0.76
N VAL A 85 8.59 -0.13 -0.04
CA VAL A 85 7.13 -0.17 0.03
C VAL A 85 6.70 0.27 1.42
N GLU A 86 5.88 1.30 1.48
CA GLU A 86 5.18 1.71 2.69
C GLU A 86 3.70 1.33 2.56
N ALA A 87 3.23 0.43 3.42
CA ALA A 87 1.83 0.06 3.51
C ALA A 87 1.24 0.59 4.81
N ARG A 88 0.05 1.18 4.73
CA ARG A 88 -0.68 1.72 5.88
C ARG A 88 -2.13 1.33 5.78
N VAL A 89 -2.71 0.89 6.89
CA VAL A 89 -4.17 0.77 7.01
C VAL A 89 -4.64 1.95 7.82
N VAL A 90 -5.35 2.86 7.17
CA VAL A 90 -5.98 4.02 7.81
C VAL A 90 -7.34 3.58 8.33
N HIS A 91 -7.61 3.84 9.61
CA HIS A 91 -8.78 3.31 10.30
C HIS A 91 -9.36 4.31 11.31
N THR A 92 -10.59 4.03 11.76
CA THR A 92 -11.11 4.59 13.01
C THR A 92 -10.54 3.81 14.20
N THR A 93 -10.58 4.38 15.40
CA THR A 93 -10.10 3.69 16.62
C THR A 93 -10.81 2.33 16.83
N GLU A 94 -12.08 2.20 16.43
CA GLU A 94 -12.88 0.98 16.57
C GLU A 94 -12.40 -0.18 15.68
N ASP A 95 -11.76 0.13 14.54
CA ASP A 95 -11.27 -0.87 13.60
C ASP A 95 -9.76 -1.18 13.78
N SER A 96 -9.12 -0.70 14.86
CA SER A 96 -7.67 -0.83 15.08
C SER A 96 -7.16 -2.28 15.07
N ALA A 97 -7.84 -3.20 15.75
CA ALA A 97 -7.44 -4.62 15.78
C ALA A 97 -7.53 -5.27 14.40
N PHE A 98 -8.61 -4.99 13.66
CA PHE A 98 -8.75 -5.47 12.28
C PHE A 98 -7.67 -4.88 11.37
N ALA A 99 -7.34 -3.60 11.55
CA ALA A 99 -6.33 -2.93 10.73
C ALA A 99 -4.94 -3.58 10.89
N ASP A 100 -4.58 -3.95 12.12
CA ASP A 100 -3.31 -4.62 12.42
C ASP A 100 -3.25 -6.04 11.84
N GLU A 101 -4.31 -6.83 12.03
CA GLU A 101 -4.44 -8.19 11.49
C GLU A 101 -4.39 -8.17 9.95
N PHE A 102 -5.16 -7.28 9.34
CA PHE A 102 -5.21 -7.14 7.88
C PHE A 102 -3.86 -6.68 7.32
N LEU A 103 -3.19 -5.70 7.95
CA LEU A 103 -1.88 -5.26 7.52
C LEU A 103 -0.86 -6.40 7.60
N THR A 104 -0.90 -7.20 8.67
CA THR A 104 -0.02 -8.36 8.83
C THR A 104 -0.25 -9.40 7.72
N GLU A 105 -1.50 -9.71 7.40
CA GLU A 105 -1.85 -10.63 6.30
C GLU A 105 -1.37 -10.09 4.95
N PHE A 106 -1.64 -8.82 4.65
CA PHE A 106 -1.23 -8.17 3.41
C PHE A 106 0.29 -8.24 3.21
N ILE A 107 1.05 -7.92 4.26
CA ILE A 107 2.52 -7.94 4.23
C ILE A 107 3.04 -9.36 4.04
N SER A 108 2.47 -10.35 4.73
CA SER A 108 2.84 -11.76 4.58
C SER A 108 2.68 -12.24 3.13
N GLN A 109 1.54 -11.91 2.49
CA GLN A 109 1.30 -12.30 1.11
C GLN A 109 2.20 -11.57 0.10
N LEU A 110 2.66 -10.36 0.42
CA LEU A 110 3.58 -9.62 -0.45
C LEU A 110 5.01 -10.18 -0.40
N GLN A 111 5.41 -10.78 0.73
CA GLN A 111 6.73 -11.40 0.92
C GLN A 111 6.79 -12.85 0.45
N GLU A 112 5.65 -13.53 0.32
CA GLU A 112 5.52 -14.87 -0.25
C GLU A 112 4.85 -14.80 -1.64
N PRO A 113 5.54 -14.31 -2.70
CA PRO A 113 4.96 -14.37 -4.03
C PRO A 113 4.76 -15.85 -4.38
N ASN A 114 3.49 -16.25 -4.56
CA ASN A 114 3.11 -17.60 -4.97
C ASN A 114 4.04 -18.06 -6.10
N THR A 115 4.73 -19.17 -5.83
CA THR A 115 5.67 -19.85 -6.73
C THR A 115 4.93 -20.50 -7.89
#